data_AF-A3CVR6-F1
#
_entry.id   AF-A3CVR6-F1
#
_cell.length_a   1.000
_cell.length_b   1.000
_cell.length_c   1.000
_cell.angle_alpha   90.00
_cell.angle_beta   90.00
_cell.angle_gamma   90.00
#
_symmetry.space_group_name_H-M   'P 1'
#
loop_
_entity.id
_entity.type
_entity.pdbx_description
1 polymer ?
#
loop_
_entity_poly.entity_id
_entity_poly.type
_entity_poly.pdbx_seq_one_letter_code
_entity_poly.pdbx_strand_id
1 'polypeptide(L)' 'MGRICSPFVVIECSRECGFSRLYNEPTEEQSREITDTKTCPACGAPVRRRLF' A
#
# COMPACT_ATOMS: atom_id res chain seq x y z
N MET A 1 -12.59 17.97 12.18
CA MET A 1 -11.56 16.96 12.49
C MET A 1 -12.18 15.59 12.33
N GLY A 2 -12.25 15.07 11.11
CA GLY A 2 -12.83 13.75 10.84
C GLY A 2 -11.85 12.67 11.24
N ARG A 3 -12.16 11.92 12.30
CA ARG A 3 -11.43 10.71 12.65
C ARG A 3 -11.78 9.66 11.60
N ILE A 4 -10.86 9.41 10.67
CA ILE A 4 -10.94 8.26 9.76
C ILE A 4 -10.70 7.03 10.66
N CYS A 5 -11.78 6.39 11.09
CA CYS A 5 -11.77 5.17 11.92
C CYS A 5 -11.83 3.89 11.07
N SER A 6 -11.57 3.98 9.77
CA SER A 6 -11.54 2.81 8.87
C SER A 6 -10.09 2.39 8.62
N PRO A 7 -9.77 1.09 8.69
CA PRO A 7 -8.42 0.60 8.41
C PRO A 7 -8.08 0.90 6.95
N PHE A 8 -7.00 1.65 6.72
CA PHE A 8 -6.48 1.88 5.38
C PHE A 8 -5.04 1.41 5.26
N VAL A 9 -4.73 0.83 4.10
CA VAL A 9 -3.42 0.27 3.80
C VAL A 9 -2.76 1.08 2.71
N VAL A 10 -1.54 1.52 2.99
CA VAL A 10 -0.72 2.27 2.04
C VAL A 10 0.48 1.43 1.64
N ILE A 11 0.66 1.24 0.34
CA ILE A 11 1.86 0.68 -0.27
C ILE A 11 2.63 1.82 -0.92
N GLU A 12 3.85 2.07 -0.47
CA GLU A 12 4.74 3.06 -1.06
C GLU A 12 6.04 2.40 -1.51
N CYS A 13 6.66 2.91 -2.57
CA CYS A 13 8.02 2.47 -2.88
C CYS A 13 8.99 2.93 -1.78
N SER A 14 9.96 2.08 -1.45
CA SER A 14 11.05 2.47 -0.53
C SER A 14 11.98 3.53 -1.14
N ARG A 15 11.89 3.74 -2.45
CA ARG A 15 12.60 4.80 -3.18
C ARG A 15 11.62 5.89 -3.60
N GLU A 16 12.14 7.10 -3.77
CA GLU A 16 11.39 8.25 -4.30
C GLU A 16 11.20 8.15 -5.82
N CYS A 17 10.60 7.05 -6.29
CA CYS A 17 10.19 6.89 -7.68
C CYS A 17 8.75 7.35 -7.94
N GLY A 18 8.02 7.78 -6.89
CA GLY A 18 6.66 8.28 -6.98
C GLY A 18 5.56 7.21 -6.96
N PHE A 19 5.89 5.93 -6.78
CA PHE A 19 4.88 4.87 -6.67
C PHE A 19 4.27 4.82 -5.26
N SER A 20 2.97 5.08 -5.18
CA SER A 20 2.14 4.88 -3.99
C SER A 20 0.75 4.34 -4.38
N ARG A 21 0.24 3.38 -3.62
CA ARG A 21 -1.15 2.89 -3.71
C ARG A 21 -1.80 2.94 -2.34
N LEU A 22 -3.04 3.41 -2.29
CA LEU A 22 -3.84 3.48 -1.08
C LEU A 22 -5.09 2.61 -1.27
N TYR A 23 -5.36 1.79 -0.27
CA TYR A 23 -6.53 0.92 -0.20
C TYR A 23 -7.33 1.31 1.05
N ASN A 24 -8.56 1.74 0.86
CA ASN A 24 -9.49 1.99 1.94
C ASN A 24 -10.37 0.75 2.11
N GLU A 25 -10.33 0.10 3.27
CA GLU A 25 -11.06 -1.14 3.54
C GLU A 25 -10.82 -2.21 2.45
N PRO A 26 -9.57 -2.69 2.27
CA PRO A 26 -9.22 -3.62 1.21
C PRO A 26 -10.05 -4.91 1.30
N THR A 27 -10.56 -5.36 0.16
CA THR A 27 -11.20 -6.69 0.06
C THR A 27 -10.21 -7.82 0.33
N GLU A 28 -10.67 -9.06 0.49
CA GLU A 28 -9.78 -10.22 0.65
C GLU A 28 -8.83 -10.39 -0.55
N GLU A 29 -9.32 -10.15 -1.77
CA GLU A 29 -8.51 -10.19 -2.99
C GLU A 29 -7.43 -9.09 -2.98
N GLN A 30 -7.80 -7.87 -2.63
CA GLN A 30 -6.83 -6.77 -2.52
C GLN A 30 -5.84 -7.00 -1.39
N SER A 31 -6.25 -7.61 -0.28
CA SER A 31 -5.36 -7.97 0.82
C SER A 31 -4.30 -9.00 0.38
N ARG A 32 -4.68 -9.94 -0.49
CA ARG A 32 -3.72 -10.85 -1.14
C ARG A 32 -2.78 -10.08 -2.07
N GLU A 33 -3.28 -9.20 -2.92
CA GLU A 33 -2.44 -8.36 -3.80
C GLU A 33 -1.44 -7.50 -3.00
N ILE A 34 -1.90 -6.87 -1.92
CA ILE A 34 -1.06 -6.07 -1.00
C ILE A 34 0.04 -6.94 -0.40
N THR A 35 -0.30 -8.17 -0.01
CA THR A 35 0.65 -9.12 0.60
C THR A 35 1.70 -9.60 -0.40
N ASP A 36 1.27 -9.89 -1.62
CA ASP A 36 2.10 -10.37 -2.72
C ASP A 36 3.03 -9.27 -3.26
N THR A 37 2.55 -8.02 -3.28
CA THR A 37 3.32 -6.85 -3.71
C THR A 37 4.50 -6.60 -2.75
N LYS A 38 5.67 -7.14 -3.11
CA LYS A 38 6.95 -6.97 -2.39
C LYS A 38 7.87 -5.97 -3.09
N THR A 39 7.72 -5.82 -4.39
CA THR A 39 8.55 -4.96 -5.24
C THR A 39 7.69 -3.92 -5.95
N CYS A 40 8.28 -2.75 -6.17
CA CYS A 40 7.65 -1.64 -6.84
C CYS A 40 7.62 -1.93 -8.34
N PRO A 41 6.44 -1.93 -8.99
CA PRO A 41 6.33 -2.22 -10.41
C PRO A 41 6.99 -1.14 -11.28
N ALA A 42 7.20 0.06 -10.75
CA ALA A 42 7.81 1.16 -11.50
C ALA A 42 9.35 1.08 -11.59
N CYS A 43 10.02 0.56 -10.55
CA CYS A 43 11.49 0.62 -10.48
C CYS A 43 12.17 -0.64 -9.92
N GLY A 44 11.40 -1.69 -9.59
CA GLY A 44 11.90 -2.95 -9.03
C GLY A 44 12.38 -2.88 -7.57
N ALA A 45 12.43 -1.70 -6.96
CA ALA A 45 12.84 -1.52 -5.56
C ALA A 45 11.80 -2.10 -4.58
N PRO A 46 12.16 -2.46 -3.34
CA PRO A 46 11.20 -2.97 -2.37
C PRO A 46 10.11 -1.94 -2.03
N VAL A 47 8.89 -2.40 -1.73
CA VAL A 47 7.81 -1.53 -1.22
C VAL A 47 7.73 -1.55 0.32
N ARG A 48 7.27 -0.45 0.89
CA ARG A 48 6.89 -0.31 2.30
C ARG A 48 5.37 -0.34 2.42
N ARG A 49 4.89 -1.04 3.44
CA ARG A 49 3.47 -1.15 3.76
C ARG A 49 3.23 -0.48 5.09
N ARG A 50 2.22 0.39 5.15
CA ARG A 50 1.74 0.99 6.40
C ARG A 50 0.26 0.71 6.53
N LEU A 51 -0.13 0.24 7.70
CA LEU A 51 -1.53 0.10 8.11
C LEU A 51 -1.81 1.19 9.16
N PHE A 52 -2.94 1.86 9.02
CA PHE A 52 -3.39 2.92 9.91
C PHE A 52 -4.76 2.60 10.50
#